data_AF-A0A8H6W0D6-F1
#
_entry.id   AF-A0A8H6W0D6-F1
#
_cell.length_a   1.000
_cell.length_b   1.000
_cell.length_c   1.000
_cell.angle_alpha   90.00
_cell.angle_beta   90.00
_cell.angle_gamma   90.00
#
_symmetry.space_group_name_H-M   'P 1'
#
loop_
_entity.id
_entity.type
_entity.pdbx_description
1 polymer ?
#
loop_
_entity_poly.entity_id
_entity_poly.type
_entity_poly.pdbx_seq_one_letter_code
_entity_poly.pdbx_strand_id
1 'polypeptide(L)'
;MTTPHVTRCTDRYFRRAIYGFDPDIVDFPEQALLTGIVQGYCPICLSLADDLHRDSPLRSCQHTAALLETLTLKEMWDNYGVVGDIIPFTADFPRADIHELISVDLLHQIIKGTFKDHIVDWVELYIKQVNEPAEAECILADIDRW
;
A
#
# COMPACT_ATOMS: atom_id res chain seq x y z
N MET A 1 -4.79 -23.04 3.78
CA MET A 1 -6.19 -23.58 3.85
C MET A 1 -6.86 -23.90 2.49
N THR A 2 -6.46 -24.97 1.79
CA THR A 2 -7.19 -25.47 0.60
C THR A 2 -8.26 -26.51 0.98
N THR A 3 -8.12 -27.08 2.18
CA THR A 3 -9.10 -28.00 2.79
C THR A 3 -10.31 -27.23 3.31
N PRO A 4 -11.53 -27.58 2.89
CA PRO A 4 -12.72 -26.94 3.42
C PRO A 4 -12.95 -27.26 4.91
N HIS A 5 -13.35 -26.24 5.68
CA HIS A 5 -13.74 -26.37 7.07
C HIS A 5 -15.24 -26.61 7.19
N VAL A 6 -15.63 -27.56 8.04
CA VAL A 6 -17.04 -27.83 8.33
C VAL A 6 -17.56 -26.72 9.25
N THR A 7 -18.47 -25.91 8.73
CA THR A 7 -19.01 -24.73 9.40
C THR A 7 -20.52 -24.85 9.52
N ARG A 8 -21.06 -24.49 10.69
CA ARG A 8 -22.51 -24.40 10.89
C ARG A 8 -23.00 -23.06 10.36
N CYS A 9 -23.80 -23.09 9.31
CA CYS A 9 -24.40 -21.90 8.73
C CYS A 9 -25.58 -21.38 9.57
N THR A 10 -26.06 -20.17 9.26
CA THR A 10 -27.17 -19.50 9.96
C THR A 10 -28.50 -20.27 9.85
N ASP A 11 -28.67 -21.06 8.79
CA ASP A 11 -29.78 -21.99 8.57
C ASP A 11 -29.69 -23.27 9.44
N ARG A 12 -28.67 -23.38 10.31
CA ARG A 12 -28.34 -24.54 11.17
C ARG A 12 -27.81 -25.76 10.44
N TYR A 13 -27.61 -25.71 9.12
CA TYR A 13 -26.99 -26.81 8.38
C TYR A 13 -25.47 -26.68 8.37
N PHE A 14 -24.78 -27.82 8.37
CA PHE A 14 -23.33 -27.85 8.24
C PHE A 14 -22.93 -27.90 6.77
N ARG A 15 -22.02 -27.02 6.37
CA ARG A 15 -21.48 -26.96 5.01
C ARG A 15 -19.95 -26.93 5.05
N ARG A 16 -19.34 -27.35 3.95
CA ARG A 16 -17.89 -27.25 3.74
C ARG A 16 -17.59 -25.85 3.19
N ALA A 17 -16.95 -25.01 3.99
CA ALA A 17 -16.59 -23.65 3.63
C ALA A 17 -15.09 -23.54 3.36
N ILE A 18 -14.72 -22.75 2.36
CA ILE A 18 -13.36 -22.26 2.14
C ILE A 18 -13.42 -20.76 2.37
N TYR A 19 -12.63 -20.27 3.32
CA TYR A 19 -12.56 -18.84 3.60
C TYR A 19 -11.59 -18.17 2.62
N GLY A 20 -11.97 -16.98 2.17
CA GLY A 20 -11.15 -16.09 1.37
C GLY A 20 -11.25 -14.67 1.94
N PHE A 21 -10.44 -13.78 1.39
CA PHE A 21 -10.48 -12.35 1.68
C PHE A 21 -10.83 -11.59 0.41
N ASP A 22 -11.58 -10.53 0.60
CA ASP A 22 -11.83 -9.54 -0.44
C ASP A 22 -10.66 -8.54 -0.49
N PRO A 23 -10.55 -7.75 -1.58
CA PRO A 23 -9.52 -6.73 -1.70
C PRO A 23 -9.54 -5.74 -0.53
N ASP A 24 -8.36 -5.32 -0.10
CA ASP A 24 -8.17 -4.35 0.98
C ASP A 24 -7.80 -2.99 0.38
N ILE A 25 -8.58 -1.95 0.68
CA ILE A 25 -8.40 -0.58 0.15
C ILE A 25 -7.86 0.29 1.26
N VAL A 26 -6.58 0.59 1.20
CA VAL A 26 -5.86 1.32 2.25
C VAL A 26 -4.86 2.32 1.67
N ASP A 27 -4.43 3.27 2.49
CA ASP A 27 -3.40 4.24 2.10
C ASP A 27 -2.02 3.59 2.00
N PHE A 28 -1.06 4.23 1.31
CA PHE A 28 0.23 3.60 1.02
C PHE A 28 1.03 3.16 2.28
N PRO A 29 1.10 3.94 3.38
CA PRO A 29 1.72 3.46 4.61
C PRO A 29 1.11 2.16 5.14
N GLU A 30 -0.22 2.04 5.11
CA GLU A 30 -0.91 0.82 5.51
C GLU A 30 -0.70 -0.32 4.51
N GLN A 31 -0.67 -0.04 3.19
CA GLN A 31 -0.27 -1.04 2.18
C GLN A 31 1.12 -1.62 2.50
N ALA A 32 2.09 -0.77 2.86
CA ALA A 32 3.44 -1.20 3.16
C ALA A 32 3.48 -2.14 4.38
N LEU A 33 2.70 -1.82 5.42
CA LEU A 33 2.55 -2.64 6.61
C LEU A 33 1.90 -4.00 6.29
N LEU A 34 0.75 -4.00 5.59
CA LEU A 34 -0.03 -5.20 5.33
C LEU A 34 0.70 -6.18 4.38
N THR A 35 1.43 -5.64 3.40
CA THR A 35 2.18 -6.43 2.41
C THR A 35 3.62 -6.74 2.83
N GLY A 36 4.08 -6.20 3.97
CA GLY A 36 5.43 -6.46 4.49
C GLY A 36 6.55 -5.91 3.61
N ILE A 37 6.31 -4.80 2.91
CA ILE A 37 7.33 -4.15 2.08
C ILE A 37 8.01 -2.99 2.82
N VAL A 38 9.24 -2.69 2.40
CA VAL A 38 9.94 -1.48 2.82
C VAL A 38 9.26 -0.26 2.20
N GLN A 39 9.07 0.80 2.98
CA GLN A 39 8.45 2.03 2.50
C GLN A 39 9.17 2.57 1.26
N GLY A 40 8.40 2.88 0.21
CA GLY A 40 8.91 3.34 -1.09
C GLY A 40 9.05 2.24 -2.14
N TYR A 41 8.91 0.96 -1.77
CA TYR A 41 8.82 -0.13 -2.73
C TYR A 41 7.39 -0.35 -3.22
N CYS A 42 7.23 -1.07 -4.33
CA CYS A 42 5.92 -1.44 -4.84
C CYS A 42 5.33 -2.63 -4.04
N PRO A 43 4.09 -2.55 -3.53
CA PRO A 43 3.44 -3.65 -2.84
C PRO A 43 2.97 -4.75 -3.80
N ILE A 44 2.90 -4.47 -5.10
CA ILE A 44 2.32 -5.37 -6.12
C ILE A 44 3.41 -6.07 -6.94
N CYS A 45 4.52 -5.41 -7.25
CA CYS A 45 5.57 -5.96 -8.11
C CYS A 45 6.98 -5.83 -7.52
N LEU A 46 7.93 -6.50 -8.17
CA LEU A 46 9.35 -6.56 -7.77
C LEU A 46 10.21 -5.40 -8.29
N SER A 47 9.58 -4.31 -8.75
CA SER A 47 10.34 -3.12 -9.15
C SER A 47 11.11 -2.53 -7.96
N LEU A 48 12.31 -2.03 -8.25
CA LEU A 48 13.14 -1.34 -7.28
C LEU A 48 12.53 0.03 -6.94
N ALA A 49 12.79 0.52 -5.73
CA ALA A 49 12.23 1.78 -5.24
C ALA A 49 12.61 3.01 -6.11
N ASP A 50 13.76 2.95 -6.77
CA ASP A 50 14.27 4.00 -7.68
C ASP A 50 13.89 3.78 -9.16
N ASP A 51 13.24 2.65 -9.49
CA ASP A 51 12.86 2.28 -10.86
C ASP A 51 11.49 1.58 -10.90
N LEU A 52 10.47 2.26 -10.37
CA LEU A 52 9.11 1.74 -10.28
C LEU A 52 8.42 1.54 -11.65
N HIS A 53 8.95 2.14 -12.71
CA HIS A 53 8.41 2.04 -14.07
C HIS A 53 8.88 0.80 -14.83
N ARG A 54 9.86 0.07 -14.29
CA ARG A 54 10.33 -1.18 -14.85
C ARG A 54 9.21 -2.21 -14.90
N ASP A 55 9.11 -2.90 -16.03
CA ASP A 55 8.30 -4.11 -16.12
C ASP A 55 8.93 -5.21 -15.27
N SER A 56 8.27 -5.52 -14.15
CA SER A 56 8.78 -6.43 -13.13
C SER A 56 7.71 -7.47 -12.80
N PRO A 57 8.12 -8.71 -12.46
CA PRO A 57 7.18 -9.73 -12.01
C PRO A 57 6.39 -9.27 -10.79
N LEU A 58 5.19 -9.83 -10.63
CA LEU A 58 4.34 -9.59 -9.46
C LEU A 58 4.94 -10.24 -8.21
N ARG A 59 4.71 -9.61 -7.07
CA ARG A 59 4.95 -10.21 -5.76
C ARG A 59 3.90 -11.28 -5.51
N SER A 60 4.27 -12.26 -4.70
CA SER A 60 3.35 -13.25 -4.18
C SER A 60 3.83 -13.74 -2.83
N CYS A 61 2.91 -14.27 -2.02
CA CYS A 61 3.22 -14.96 -0.78
C CYS A 61 4.22 -16.10 -1.03
N GLN A 62 4.14 -16.79 -2.18
CA GLN A 62 5.09 -17.84 -2.55
C GLN A 62 6.50 -17.28 -2.77
N HIS A 63 6.62 -16.15 -3.46
CA HIS A 63 7.91 -15.48 -3.63
C HIS A 63 8.49 -15.04 -2.28
N THR A 64 7.69 -14.41 -1.42
CA THR A 64 8.12 -13.96 -0.08
C THR A 64 8.55 -15.15 0.79
N ALA A 65 7.82 -16.27 0.76
CA ALA A 65 8.19 -17.49 1.46
C ALA A 65 9.54 -18.05 0.98
N ALA A 66 9.77 -18.07 -0.35
CA ALA A 66 11.04 -18.52 -0.91
C ALA A 66 12.22 -17.62 -0.48
N LEU A 67 12.01 -16.31 -0.38
CA LEU A 67 13.04 -15.38 0.13
C LEU A 67 13.36 -15.66 1.61
N LEU A 68 12.35 -15.87 2.45
CA LEU A 68 12.53 -16.20 3.88
C LEU A 68 13.32 -17.49 4.11
N GLU A 69 13.16 -18.47 3.21
CA GLU A 69 13.90 -19.74 3.29
C GLU A 69 15.35 -19.63 2.81
N THR A 70 15.69 -18.61 2.01
CA THR A 70 16.96 -18.56 1.27
C THR A 70 17.88 -17.41 1.67
N LEU A 71 17.34 -16.30 2.15
CA LEU A 71 18.08 -15.06 2.38
C LEU A 71 18.06 -14.64 3.85
N THR A 72 19.05 -13.84 4.24
CA THR A 72 19.02 -13.12 5.51
C THR A 72 18.02 -11.95 5.45
N LEU A 73 17.52 -11.51 6.61
CA LEU A 73 16.64 -10.35 6.71
C LEU A 73 17.22 -9.09 6.04
N LYS A 74 18.54 -8.92 6.13
CA LYS A 74 19.23 -7.79 5.49
C LYS A 74 19.23 -7.90 3.98
N GLU A 75 19.50 -9.09 3.42
CA GLU A 75 19.47 -9.29 1.97
C GLU A 75 18.06 -9.13 1.40
N MET A 76 17.02 -9.53 2.14
CA MET A 76 15.63 -9.30 1.76
C MET A 76 15.29 -7.81 1.74
N TRP A 77 15.71 -7.08 2.77
CA TRP A 77 15.50 -5.64 2.87
C TRP A 77 16.20 -4.90 1.72
N ASP A 78 17.51 -5.13 1.57
CA ASP A 78 18.36 -4.37 0.64
C ASP A 78 18.05 -4.69 -0.83
N ASN A 79 17.77 -5.95 -1.17
CA ASN A 79 17.64 -6.38 -2.57
C ASN A 79 16.18 -6.52 -3.06
N TYR A 80 15.23 -6.81 -2.16
CA TYR A 80 13.85 -7.10 -2.52
C TYR A 80 12.83 -6.14 -1.88
N GLY A 81 13.29 -5.25 -1.00
CA GLY A 81 12.41 -4.34 -0.26
C GLY A 81 11.34 -5.09 0.55
N VAL A 82 11.72 -6.24 1.13
CA VAL A 82 10.82 -7.04 1.98
C VAL A 82 11.29 -6.98 3.42
N VAL A 83 10.34 -6.75 4.33
CA VAL A 83 10.54 -6.76 5.78
C VAL A 83 10.31 -8.18 6.28
N GLY A 84 11.37 -9.00 6.34
CA GLY A 84 11.26 -10.45 6.58
C GLY A 84 10.77 -10.86 7.98
N ASP A 85 10.69 -9.93 8.93
CA ASP A 85 10.11 -10.11 10.27
C ASP A 85 8.59 -9.82 10.31
N ILE A 86 8.00 -9.36 9.21
CA ILE A 86 6.56 -9.16 9.05
C ILE A 86 5.98 -10.26 8.16
N ILE A 87 5.03 -11.02 8.71
CA ILE A 87 4.27 -12.02 7.96
C ILE A 87 2.89 -11.41 7.66
N PRO A 88 2.50 -11.27 6.38
CA PRO A 88 1.16 -10.81 6.03
C PRO A 88 0.08 -11.69 6.66
N PHE A 89 -1.00 -11.08 7.16
CA PHE A 89 -2.09 -11.81 7.82
C PHE A 89 -2.79 -12.81 6.89
N THR A 90 -2.63 -12.67 5.57
CA THR A 90 -3.20 -13.58 4.58
C THR A 90 -2.30 -14.78 4.25
N ALA A 91 -1.10 -14.89 4.84
CA ALA A 91 -0.13 -15.95 4.52
C ALA A 91 -0.69 -17.39 4.66
N ASP A 92 -1.61 -17.61 5.61
CA ASP A 92 -2.24 -18.92 5.84
C ASP A 92 -3.44 -19.20 4.90
N PHE A 93 -3.87 -18.20 4.14
CA PHE A 93 -5.02 -18.23 3.25
C PHE A 93 -4.56 -18.41 1.79
N PRO A 94 -4.67 -19.63 1.22
CA PRO A 94 -4.03 -19.97 -0.04
C PRO A 94 -4.79 -19.44 -1.27
N ARG A 95 -5.85 -18.66 -1.03
CA ARG A 95 -6.64 -17.97 -2.05
C ARG A 95 -6.72 -16.46 -1.79
N ALA A 96 -5.81 -15.95 -0.95
CA ALA A 96 -5.79 -14.55 -0.54
C ALA A 96 -4.33 -14.09 -0.52
N ASP A 97 -3.73 -13.93 -1.69
CA ASP A 97 -2.41 -13.32 -1.76
C ASP A 97 -2.54 -11.81 -1.50
N ILE A 98 -1.90 -11.30 -0.45
CA ILE A 98 -2.05 -9.87 -0.10
C ILE A 98 -1.60 -8.96 -1.24
N HIS A 99 -0.63 -9.39 -2.05
CA HIS A 99 -0.10 -8.62 -3.17
C HIS A 99 -1.09 -8.54 -4.35
N GLU A 100 -2.07 -9.45 -4.41
CA GLU A 100 -3.19 -9.42 -5.36
C GLU A 100 -4.43 -8.75 -4.78
N LEU A 101 -4.59 -8.77 -3.46
CA LEU A 101 -5.74 -8.22 -2.74
C LEU A 101 -5.59 -6.73 -2.43
N ILE A 102 -4.36 -6.22 -2.32
CA ILE A 102 -4.16 -4.81 -2.00
C ILE A 102 -4.61 -3.93 -3.17
N SER A 103 -5.44 -2.94 -2.88
CA SER A 103 -5.90 -1.96 -3.86
C SER A 103 -5.56 -0.54 -3.39
N VAL A 104 -5.19 0.31 -4.35
CA VAL A 104 -4.85 1.69 -4.05
C VAL A 104 -6.12 2.46 -3.68
N ASP A 105 -6.10 3.12 -2.53
CA ASP A 105 -7.09 4.14 -2.21
C ASP A 105 -6.87 5.39 -3.09
N LEU A 106 -7.34 5.32 -4.33
CA LEU A 106 -7.19 6.39 -5.32
C LEU A 106 -7.83 7.69 -4.84
N LEU A 107 -8.96 7.62 -4.13
CA LEU A 107 -9.65 8.80 -3.65
C LEU A 107 -8.81 9.54 -2.62
N HIS A 108 -8.31 8.81 -1.63
CA HIS A 108 -7.45 9.39 -0.60
C HIS A 108 -6.13 9.89 -1.17
N GLN A 109 -5.47 9.09 -2.02
CA GLN A 109 -4.18 9.45 -2.59
C GLN A 109 -4.27 10.68 -3.50
N ILE A 110 -5.31 10.79 -4.33
CA ILE A 110 -5.49 11.96 -5.20
C ILE A 110 -5.84 13.19 -4.36
N ILE A 111 -6.82 13.10 -3.45
CA ILE A 111 -7.28 14.28 -2.72
C ILE A 111 -6.24 14.76 -1.71
N LYS A 112 -5.68 13.87 -0.89
CA LYS A 112 -4.69 14.24 0.12
C LYS A 112 -3.32 14.48 -0.52
N GLY A 113 -2.81 13.49 -1.25
CA GLY A 113 -1.46 13.59 -1.82
C GLY A 113 -1.36 14.67 -2.90
N THR A 114 -2.19 14.59 -3.95
CA THR A 114 -2.04 15.53 -5.07
C THR A 114 -2.60 16.91 -4.76
N PHE A 115 -3.84 17.01 -4.30
CA PHE A 115 -4.46 18.32 -4.10
C PHE A 115 -3.95 19.00 -2.85
N LYS A 116 -4.07 18.35 -1.69
CA LYS A 116 -3.74 18.99 -0.41
C LYS A 116 -2.23 19.16 -0.20
N ASP A 117 -1.42 18.15 -0.50
CA ASP A 117 0.01 18.18 -0.14
C ASP A 117 0.90 18.77 -1.24
N HIS A 118 0.49 18.75 -2.51
CA HIS A 118 1.31 19.28 -3.62
C HIS A 118 0.74 20.55 -4.25
N ILE A 119 -0.52 20.54 -4.67
CA ILE A 119 -1.09 21.70 -5.36
C ILE A 119 -1.17 22.91 -4.42
N VAL A 120 -1.61 22.74 -3.17
CA VAL A 120 -1.63 23.84 -2.19
C VAL A 120 -0.22 24.40 -1.98
N ASP A 121 0.76 23.55 -1.68
CA ASP A 121 2.16 23.95 -1.49
C ASP A 121 2.72 24.73 -2.69
N TRP A 122 2.46 24.27 -3.91
CA TRP A 122 2.92 24.95 -5.13
C TRP A 122 2.23 26.28 -5.37
N VAL A 123 0.92 26.35 -5.10
CA VAL A 123 0.16 27.60 -5.21
C VAL A 123 0.65 28.61 -4.17
N GLU A 124 0.88 28.19 -2.94
CA GLU A 124 1.47 29.04 -1.90
C GLU A 124 2.84 29.56 -2.30
N LEU A 125 3.70 28.67 -2.80
CA LEU A 125 5.05 29.02 -3.24
C LEU A 125 4.99 30.03 -4.39
N TYR A 126 4.10 29.82 -5.35
CA TYR A 126 3.89 30.72 -6.47
C TYR A 126 3.42 32.11 -6.00
N ILE A 127 2.42 32.18 -5.11
CA ILE A 127 1.90 33.45 -4.57
C ILE A 127 3.01 34.22 -3.85
N LYS A 128 3.82 33.54 -3.04
CA LYS A 128 4.96 34.13 -2.33
C LYS A 128 6.08 34.59 -3.28
N GLN A 129 6.21 33.99 -4.46
CA GLN A 129 7.23 34.35 -5.45
C GLN A 129 6.86 35.56 -6.31
N VAL A 130 5.57 35.74 -6.64
CA VAL A 130 5.13 36.75 -7.61
C VAL A 130 4.62 38.05 -6.99
N ASN A 131 4.36 38.08 -5.69
CA ASN A 131 3.82 39.25 -4.98
C ASN A 131 4.78 39.77 -3.90
N GLU A 132 4.61 41.04 -3.52
CA GLU A 132 5.27 41.58 -2.34
C GLU A 132 4.79 40.86 -1.06
N PRO A 133 5.63 40.71 -0.02
CA PRO A 133 5.31 39.86 1.14
C PRO A 133 3.96 40.15 1.80
N ALA A 134 3.61 41.43 1.98
CA ALA A 134 2.36 41.84 2.60
C ALA A 134 1.12 41.51 1.74
N GLU A 135 1.26 41.53 0.41
CA GLU A 135 0.20 41.18 -0.52
C GLU A 135 0.02 39.66 -0.59
N ALA A 136 1.12 38.90 -0.63
CA ALA A 136 1.09 37.45 -0.56
C ALA A 136 0.38 36.94 0.71
N GLU A 137 0.69 37.50 1.89
CA GLU A 137 0.02 37.15 3.14
C GLU A 137 -1.48 37.47 3.11
N CYS A 138 -1.87 38.60 2.51
CA CYS A 138 -3.27 38.97 2.37
C CYS A 138 -4.05 37.98 1.49
N ILE A 139 -3.47 37.57 0.36
CA ILE A 139 -4.06 36.59 -0.57
C ILE A 139 -4.20 35.23 0.11
N LEU A 140 -3.14 34.74 0.78
CA LEU A 140 -3.17 33.46 1.48
C LEU A 140 -4.19 33.46 2.63
N ALA A 141 -4.28 34.55 3.39
CA ALA A 141 -5.26 34.69 4.46
C ALA A 141 -6.71 34.76 3.96
N ASP A 142 -6.95 35.13 2.69
CA ASP A 142 -8.27 35.08 2.07
C ASP A 142 -8.62 33.66 1.59
N ILE A 143 -7.63 32.94 1.05
CA ILE A 143 -7.76 31.53 0.66
C ILE A 143 -8.09 30.66 1.87
N ASP A 144 -7.43 30.86 3.02
CA ASP A 144 -7.63 30.09 4.26
C ASP A 144 -9.01 30.30 4.93
N ARG A 145 -9.81 31.27 4.48
CA ARG A 145 -11.13 31.57 5.06
C ARG A 145 -12.26 30.65 4.56
N TRP A 146 -12.01 29.83 3.54
CA TRP A 146 -12.99 28.93 2.91
C TRP A 146 -12.68 27.46 3.19
#